data_AF-A0A6I3SZN6-F1
#
_entry.id   AF-A0A6I3SZN6-F1
#
_cell.length_a   1.000
_cell.length_b   1.000
_cell.length_c   1.000
_cell.angle_alpha   90.00
_cell.angle_beta   90.00
_cell.angle_gamma   90.00
#
_symmetry.space_group_name_H-M   'P 1'
#
loop_
_entity.id
_entity.type
_entity.pdbx_description
1 polymer ?
#
loop_
_entity_poly.entity_id
_entity_poly.type
_entity_poly.pdbx_seq_one_letter_code
_entity_poly.pdbx_strand_id
1 'polypeptide(L)'
;MAYRWVTANSVWLEEEHNRFELEAGRDLARIDWQRARGRLPDVAQLLGAALPASCAHAAIYPEGFAFCPDCGAPLAAATPPPRPAWWGA
;
A
#
# COMPACT_ATOMS: atom_id res chain seq x y z
N MET A 1 -14.93 7.92 12.13
CA MET A 1 -13.64 7.76 12.82
C MET A 1 -12.71 7.06 11.84
N ALA A 2 -11.60 7.67 11.44
CA ALA A 2 -10.63 7.02 10.57
C ALA A 2 -9.77 6.08 11.42
N TYR A 3 -9.62 4.82 10.99
CA TYR A 3 -8.77 3.85 11.69
C TYR A 3 -7.35 3.94 11.13
N ARG A 4 -6.34 3.94 12.02
CA ARG A 4 -4.94 4.06 11.64
C ARG A 4 -4.26 2.70 11.61
N TRP A 5 -3.88 2.26 10.41
CA TRP A 5 -3.18 1.01 10.17
C TRP A 5 -1.67 1.24 10.18
N VAL A 6 -0.98 0.71 11.19
CA VAL A 6 0.49 0.77 11.28
C VAL A 6 1.06 -0.58 10.87
N THR A 7 1.86 -0.59 9.80
CA THR A 7 2.53 -1.77 9.25
C THR A 7 4.05 -1.67 9.48
N ALA A 8 4.82 -2.67 9.03
CA ALA A 8 6.27 -2.64 9.19
C ALA A 8 6.92 -1.45 8.45
N ASN A 9 6.39 -1.12 7.28
CA ASN A 9 6.99 -0.17 6.33
C ASN A 9 6.13 1.06 6.06
N SER A 10 4.92 1.15 6.58
CA SER A 10 4.01 2.24 6.24
C SER A 10 2.88 2.42 7.26
N VAL A 11 2.30 3.62 7.27
CA VAL A 11 1.13 3.98 8.05
C VAL A 11 0.04 4.45 7.10
N TRP A 12 -1.15 3.88 7.27
CA TRP A 12 -2.32 4.19 6.46
C TRP A 12 -3.47 4.69 7.33
N LEU A 13 -4.25 5.60 6.77
CA LEU A 13 -5.53 6.00 7.32
C LEU A 13 -6.62 5.35 6.50
N GLU A 14 -7.46 4.57 7.16
CA GLU A 14 -8.68 4.04 6.58
C GLU A 14 -9.77 5.11 6.67
N GLU A 15 -10.19 5.59 5.51
CA GLU A 15 -11.36 6.45 5.32
C GLU A 15 -12.62 5.61 5.07
N GLU A 16 -13.74 6.31 4.88
CA GLU A 16 -15.00 5.67 4.51
C GLU A 16 -14.89 4.88 3.20
N HIS A 17 -15.59 3.74 3.14
CA HIS A 17 -15.59 2.79 2.02
C HIS A 17 -14.23 2.11 1.77
N ASN A 18 -13.54 1.69 2.82
CA ASN A 18 -12.29 0.91 2.74
C ASN A 18 -11.22 1.59 1.87
N ARG A 19 -11.18 2.93 1.91
CA ARG A 19 -10.21 3.71 1.17
C ARG A 19 -9.01 3.98 2.05
N PHE A 20 -7.86 3.46 1.65
CA PHE A 20 -6.64 3.59 2.41
C PHE A 20 -5.80 4.75 1.84
N GLU A 21 -5.64 5.81 2.61
CA GLU A 21 -4.69 6.88 2.30
C GLU A 21 -3.36 6.62 3.02
N LEU A 22 -2.26 6.65 2.28
CA LEU A 22 -0.92 6.55 2.87
C LEU A 22 -0.58 7.83 3.62
N GLU A 23 -0.46 7.73 4.93
CA GLU A 23 -0.05 8.82 5.81
C GLU A 23 1.49 8.97 5.82
N ALA A 24 2.21 7.85 5.98
CA ALA A 24 3.67 7.84 6.03
C ALA A 24 4.26 6.52 5.53
N GLY A 25 5.42 6.57 4.87
CA GLY A 25 6.22 5.40 4.54
C GLY A 25 7.55 5.43 5.30
N ARG A 26 8.05 4.26 5.72
CA ARG A 26 9.35 4.11 6.38
C ARG A 26 10.46 4.45 5.38
N ASP A 27 11.22 5.49 5.71
CA ASP A 27 12.32 6.05 4.90
C ASP A 27 11.89 6.49 3.49
N LEU A 28 10.61 6.85 3.35
CA LEU A 28 10.05 7.33 2.09
C LEU A 28 9.60 8.77 2.23
N ALA A 29 9.98 9.59 1.25
CA ALA A 29 9.35 10.88 1.05
C ALA A 29 7.86 10.69 0.69
N ARG A 30 7.07 11.75 0.84
CA ARG A 30 5.65 11.74 0.48
C ARG A 30 5.48 11.31 -0.98
N ILE A 31 4.63 10.30 -1.20
CA ILE A 31 4.33 9.78 -2.53
C ILE A 31 3.31 10.71 -3.20
N ASP A 32 3.65 11.22 -4.37
CA ASP A 32 2.71 11.92 -5.25
C ASP A 32 1.87 10.87 -6.00
N TRP A 33 0.64 10.67 -5.55
CA TRP A 33 -0.29 9.70 -6.11
C TRP A 33 -0.69 9.97 -7.56
N GLN A 34 -0.67 11.24 -8.01
CA GLN A 34 -0.96 11.56 -9.41
C GLN A 34 0.16 11.03 -10.31
N ARG A 35 1.42 11.18 -9.89
CA ARG A 35 2.59 10.65 -10.62
C ARG A 35 2.75 9.14 -10.46
N ALA A 36 2.39 8.60 -9.30
CA ALA A 36 2.54 7.18 -8.99
C ALA A 36 1.48 6.27 -9.65
N ARG A 37 0.43 6.84 -10.26
CA ARG A 37 -0.69 6.08 -10.85
C ARG A 37 -0.25 5.02 -11.86
N GLY A 38 0.80 5.28 -12.64
CA GLY A 38 1.38 4.33 -13.60
C GLY A 38 2.45 3.39 -13.01
N ARG A 39 2.74 3.51 -11.71
CA ARG A 39 3.84 2.85 -10.99
C ARG A 39 3.34 2.19 -9.69
N LEU A 40 2.03 1.92 -9.59
CA LEU A 40 1.42 1.33 -8.40
C LEU A 40 2.08 0.02 -7.96
N PRO A 41 2.48 -0.89 -8.88
CA PRO A 41 3.21 -2.09 -8.47
C PRO A 41 4.53 -1.79 -7.75
N ASP A 42 5.29 -0.80 -8.23
CA ASP A 42 6.55 -0.39 -7.61
C ASP A 42 6.31 0.21 -6.23
N VAL A 43 5.27 1.04 -6.10
CA VAL A 43 4.87 1.64 -4.82
C VAL A 43 4.43 0.56 -3.83
N ALA A 44 3.67 -0.44 -4.27
CA ALA A 44 3.28 -1.56 -3.43
C ALA A 44 4.49 -2.34 -2.93
N GLN A 45 5.48 -2.61 -3.79
CA GLN A 45 6.72 -3.26 -3.37
C GLN A 45 7.47 -2.41 -2.33
N LEU A 46 7.61 -1.10 -2.54
CA LEU A 46 8.30 -0.22 -1.60
C LEU A 46 7.65 -0.20 -0.20
N LEU A 47 6.32 -0.32 -0.16
CA LEU A 47 5.52 -0.27 1.07
C LEU A 47 5.22 -1.64 1.68
N GLY A 48 5.49 -2.74 0.97
CA GLY A 48 5.00 -4.08 1.34
C GLY A 48 3.49 -4.24 1.23
N ALA A 49 2.84 -3.39 0.44
CA ALA A 49 1.40 -3.31 0.30
C ALA A 49 0.83 -4.40 -0.62
N ALA A 50 -0.49 -4.58 -0.61
CA ALA A 50 -1.18 -5.52 -1.50
C ALA A 50 -1.85 -4.80 -2.68
N LEU A 51 -1.90 -5.47 -3.83
CA LEU A 51 -2.50 -4.97 -5.06
C LEU A 51 -3.76 -5.78 -5.39
N PRO A 52 -4.83 -5.14 -5.88
CA PRO A 52 -5.98 -5.86 -6.39
C PRO A 52 -5.63 -6.62 -7.68
N ALA A 53 -5.98 -7.90 -7.73
CA ALA A 53 -5.81 -8.69 -8.95
C ALA A 53 -6.96 -8.49 -9.95
N SER A 54 -8.18 -8.28 -9.44
CA SER A 54 -9.40 -8.30 -10.26
C SER A 54 -10.47 -7.27 -9.85
N CYS A 55 -10.21 -6.41 -8.87
CA CYS A 55 -11.17 -5.39 -8.41
C CYS A 55 -10.61 -3.96 -8.52
N ALA A 56 -11.50 -2.97 -8.55
CA ALA A 56 -11.14 -1.55 -8.67
C ALA A 56 -11.56 -0.70 -7.45
N HIS A 57 -11.91 -1.33 -6.32
CA HIS A 57 -12.40 -0.63 -5.12
C HIS A 57 -11.32 0.24 -4.46
N ALA A 58 -10.06 -0.18 -4.52
CA ALA A 58 -8.91 0.66 -4.17
C ALA A 58 -7.75 0.38 -5.12
N ALA A 59 -6.83 1.34 -5.24
CA ALA A 59 -5.63 1.21 -6.07
C ALA A 59 -4.55 0.33 -5.44
N ILE A 60 -4.51 0.31 -4.10
CA ILE A 60 -3.49 -0.35 -3.28
C ILE A 60 -4.07 -0.54 -1.87
N TYR A 61 -3.66 -1.61 -1.19
CA TYR A 61 -4.09 -1.97 0.16
C TYR A 61 -2.89 -2.05 1.11
N PRO A 62 -3.07 -1.80 2.43
CA PRO A 62 -2.01 -1.98 3.41
C PRO A 62 -1.46 -3.42 3.43
N GLU A 63 -0.27 -3.58 4.01
CA GLU A 63 0.34 -4.89 4.26
C GLU A 63 -0.61 -5.80 5.05
N GLY A 64 -0.65 -7.09 4.72
CA GLY A 64 -1.44 -8.11 5.42
C GLY A 64 -2.85 -8.36 4.87
N PHE A 65 -3.32 -7.56 3.91
CA PHE A 65 -4.60 -7.79 3.25
C PHE A 65 -4.48 -8.90 2.18
N ALA A 66 -5.21 -10.00 2.37
CA ALA A 66 -5.30 -11.10 1.40
C ALA A 66 -6.51 -10.99 0.47
N PHE A 67 -7.57 -10.30 0.90
CA PHE A 67 -8.83 -10.14 0.17
C PHE A 67 -9.32 -8.70 0.24
N CYS A 68 -9.99 -8.24 -0.81
CA CYS A 68 -10.66 -6.95 -0.87
C CYS A 68 -11.82 -6.92 0.14
N PRO A 69 -11.90 -5.94 1.05
CA PRO A 69 -12.97 -5.86 2.04
C PRO A 69 -14.37 -5.58 1.44
N ASP A 70 -14.45 -4.96 0.26
CA ASP A 70 -15.73 -4.63 -0.38
C ASP A 70 -16.33 -5.78 -1.19
N CYS A 71 -15.50 -6.63 -1.80
CA CYS A 71 -15.98 -7.65 -2.75
C CYS A 71 -15.39 -9.05 -2.55
N GLY A 72 -14.45 -9.23 -1.63
CA GLY A 72 -13.81 -10.52 -1.37
C GLY A 72 -12.84 -11.00 -2.46
N ALA A 73 -12.56 -10.20 -3.49
CA ALA A 73 -11.61 -10.55 -4.53
C ALA A 73 -10.18 -10.72 -3.94
N PRO A 74 -9.37 -11.66 -4.45
CA PRO A 74 -8.03 -11.90 -3.95
C PRO A 74 -7.10 -10.71 -4.25
N LEU A 75 -6.21 -10.44 -3.30
CA LEU A 75 -5.16 -9.43 -3.42
C LEU A 75 -3.80 -10.11 -3.52
N ALA A 76 -2.91 -9.53 -4.32
CA ALA A 76 -1.53 -9.97 -4.45
C ALA A 76 -0.64 -9.14 -3.51
N ALA A 77 -0.04 -9.77 -2.52
CA ALA A 77 0.96 -9.13 -1.68
C ALA A 77 2.19 -8.76 -2.53
N ALA A 78 2.60 -7.49 -2.50
CA ALA A 78 3.85 -7.07 -3.11
C ALA A 78 4.96 -7.25 -2.08
N THR A 79 5.85 -8.22 -2.32
CA THR A 79 7.02 -8.41 -1.47
C THR A 79 8.04 -7.30 -1.75
N PRO A 80 8.50 -6.56 -0.72
CA PRO A 80 9.56 -5.59 -0.90
C PRO A 80 10.83 -6.30 -1.37
N PRO A 81 11.51 -5.83 -2.43
CA PRO A 81 12.83 -6.32 -2.73
C PRO A 81 13.79 -5.94 -1.60
N PRO A 82 14.83 -6.74 -1.34
CA PRO A 82 15.89 -6.35 -0.42
C PRO A 82 16.45 -4.99 -0.84
N ARG A 83 16.43 -4.03 0.09
CA ARG A 83 16.92 -2.68 -0.19
C ARG A 83 18.43 -2.73 -0.39
N PRO A 84 18.98 -2.07 -1.42
CA PRO A 84 20.42 -2.00 -1.62
C PRO A 84 21.14 -1.35 -0.43
N ALA A 85 22.39 -1.71 -0.18
CA ALA A 85 23.18 -1.17 0.93
C ALA A 85 23.34 0.37 0.92
N TRP A 86 23.21 1.02 -0.24
CA TRP A 86 23.27 2.48 -0.36
C TRP A 86 21.96 3.19 0.03
N TRP A 87 20.88 2.45 0.28
CA TRP A 87 19.54 2.99 0.58
C TRP A 87 19.41 3.57 2.00
N GLY A 88 20.42 3.37 2.85
CA GLY A 88 20.36 3.73 4.28
C GLY A 88 19.75 2.61 5.12
N ALA A 89 20.29 2.45 6.33
CA ALA A 89 19.88 1.43 7.30
C ALA A 89 18.82 1.96 8.27
#